data_AF-A0A1Y6DEN9-F1
#
_entry.id   AF-A0A1Y6DEN9-F1
#
_cell.length_a   1.000
_cell.length_b   1.000
_cell.length_c   1.000
_cell.angle_alpha   90.00
_cell.angle_beta   90.00
_cell.angle_gamma   90.00
#
_symmetry.space_group_name_H-M   'P 1'
#
loop_
_entity.id
_entity.type
_entity.pdbx_description
1 polymer ?
#
loop_
_entity_poly.entity_id
_entity_poly.type
_entity_poly.pdbx_seq_one_letter_code
_entity_poly.pdbx_strand_id
1 'polypeptide(L)'
;MSIQTAILPHKHVRFCDSIVGLAGFLRQLLEEPRTIDELWALLDRENSGWPVRPTFTNLVLAVDILFAIGQVAEATNGRVRLVMTHETD
;
A
#
# COMPACT_ATOMS: atom_id res chain seq x y z
N MET A 1 -22.48 37.68 -7.12
CA MET A 1 -21.62 36.82 -7.97
C MET A 1 -21.66 35.42 -7.36
N SER A 2 -22.45 34.51 -7.93
CA SER A 2 -22.58 33.14 -7.42
C SER A 2 -21.44 32.32 -8.00
N ILE A 3 -20.46 31.95 -7.17
CA ILE A 3 -19.43 31.00 -7.56
C ILE A 3 -20.14 29.65 -7.68
N GLN A 4 -20.27 29.14 -8.90
CA GLN A 4 -20.79 27.80 -9.15
C GLN A 4 -19.85 26.78 -8.49
N THR A 5 -20.33 26.10 -7.46
CA THR A 5 -19.65 25.03 -6.72
C THR A 5 -19.22 23.85 -7.61
N ALA A 6 -19.70 23.79 -8.86
CA ALA A 6 -19.42 22.72 -9.82
C ALA A 6 -17.95 22.63 -10.29
N ILE A 7 -17.09 23.61 -9.98
CA ILE A 7 -15.65 23.60 -10.32
C ILE A 7 -14.76 23.45 -9.07
N LEU A 8 -15.33 23.27 -7.87
CA LEU A 8 -14.52 22.81 -6.73
C LEU A 8 -14.18 21.33 -6.96
N PRO A 9 -12.90 20.92 -6.82
CA PRO A 9 -12.54 19.51 -6.90
C PRO A 9 -13.13 18.78 -5.69
N HIS A 10 -14.39 18.33 -5.78
CA HIS A 10 -15.06 17.54 -4.74
C HIS A 10 -14.39 16.17 -4.53
N LYS A 11 -13.59 15.71 -5.50
CA LYS A 11 -12.79 14.49 -5.42
C LYS A 11 -11.44 14.76 -4.74
N HIS A 12 -11.48 15.19 -3.48
CA HIS A 12 -10.34 14.96 -2.60
C HIS A 12 -10.28 13.46 -2.33
N VAL A 13 -9.65 12.69 -3.22
CA VAL A 13 -9.23 11.32 -2.88
C VAL A 13 -8.32 11.50 -1.68
N ARG A 14 -8.78 11.07 -0.50
CA ARG A 14 -7.95 11.18 0.70
C ARG A 14 -6.70 10.35 0.43
N PHE A 15 -5.57 10.71 1.00
CA PHE A 15 -4.34 9.93 0.77
C PHE A 15 -4.53 8.44 1.14
N CYS A 16 -5.36 8.16 2.14
CA CYS A 16 -5.76 6.81 2.52
C CYS A 16 -6.67 6.06 1.53
N ASP A 17 -7.25 6.76 0.55
CA ASP A 17 -8.00 6.17 -0.56
C ASP A 17 -7.06 5.86 -1.77
N SER A 18 -5.79 6.24 -1.70
CA SER A 18 -4.80 6.01 -2.76
C SER A 18 -4.08 4.67 -2.59
N ILE A 19 -3.93 3.92 -3.69
CA ILE A 19 -3.12 2.69 -3.72
C ILE A 19 -1.66 2.96 -3.37
N VAL A 20 -1.12 4.13 -3.74
CA VAL A 20 0.26 4.51 -3.39
C VAL A 20 0.39 4.75 -1.89
N GLY A 21 -0.64 5.32 -1.25
CA GLY A 21 -0.67 5.46 0.20
C GLY A 21 -0.70 4.10 0.90
N LEU A 22 -1.56 3.20 0.41
CA LEU A 22 -1.63 1.84 0.92
C LEU A 22 -0.30 1.08 0.73
N ALA A 23 0.37 1.25 -0.41
CA ALA A 23 1.68 0.68 -0.67
C ALA A 23 2.72 1.16 0.34
N GLY A 24 2.76 2.47 0.63
CA GLY A 24 3.63 3.03 1.66
C GLY A 24 3.37 2.46 3.06
N PHE A 25 2.09 2.21 3.39
CA PHE A 25 1.70 1.57 4.64
C PHE A 25 2.10 0.08 4.70
N LEU A 26 1.80 -0.69 3.65
CA LEU A 26 2.19 -2.11 3.55
C LEU A 26 3.71 -2.30 3.63
N ARG A 27 4.48 -1.37 3.04
CA ARG A 27 5.93 -1.35 3.15
C ARG A 27 6.41 -1.31 4.62
N GLN A 28 5.69 -0.63 5.52
CA GLN A 28 6.03 -0.57 6.94
C GLN A 28 5.74 -1.89 7.67
N LEU A 29 4.77 -2.69 7.18
CA LEU A 29 4.43 -3.99 7.76
C LEU A 29 5.39 -5.13 7.33
N LEU A 30 6.19 -4.89 6.29
CA LEU A 30 7.16 -5.83 5.72
C LEU A 30 8.53 -5.79 6.45
N GLU A 31 8.53 -5.81 7.79
CA GLU A 31 9.76 -5.92 8.59
C GLU A 31 10.47 -7.27 8.41
N GLU A 32 9.70 -8.30 8.08
CA GLU A 32 10.16 -9.65 7.73
C GLU A 32 9.49 -10.10 6.42
N PRO A 33 10.03 -11.11 5.71
CA PRO A 33 9.35 -11.66 4.55
C PRO A 33 7.95 -12.17 4.91
N ARG A 34 6.92 -11.80 4.17
CA ARG A 34 5.52 -12.23 4.40
C ARG A 34 4.85 -12.66 3.11
N THR A 35 3.92 -13.60 3.21
CA THR A 35 3.00 -13.94 2.12
C THR A 35 1.93 -12.86 1.94
N ILE A 36 1.28 -12.85 0.79
CA ILE A 36 0.13 -11.96 0.51
C ILE A 36 -1.00 -12.18 1.53
N ASP A 37 -1.26 -13.43 1.92
CA ASP A 37 -2.29 -13.78 2.89
C ASP A 37 -1.96 -13.27 4.30
N GLU A 38 -0.69 -13.35 4.72
CA GLU A 38 -0.23 -12.79 5.99
C GLU A 38 -0.37 -11.26 6.01
N LEU A 39 -0.05 -10.58 4.90
CA LEU A 39 -0.26 -9.13 4.76
C LEU A 39 -1.75 -8.77 4.82
N TRP A 40 -2.61 -9.55 4.16
CA TRP A 40 -4.05 -9.35 4.22
C TRP A 40 -4.60 -9.51 5.64
N ALA A 41 -4.15 -10.54 6.34
CA ALA A 41 -4.54 -10.80 7.73
C ALA A 41 -4.08 -9.71 8.71
N LEU A 42 -3.04 -8.93 8.40
CA LEU A 42 -2.63 -7.75 9.18
C LEU A 42 -3.48 -6.52 8.85
N LEU A 43 -3.89 -6.38 7.59
CA LEU A 43 -4.61 -5.23 7.08
C LEU A 43 -6.12 -5.25 7.36
N ASP A 44 -6.76 -6.43 7.31
CA ASP A 44 -8.20 -6.62 7.52
C ASP A 44 -8.62 -6.67 9.02
N ARG A 45 -7.71 -6.30 9.92
CA ARG A 45 -8.01 -6.17 11.36
C ARG A 45 -8.65 -4.81 11.65
N GLU A 46 -9.60 -4.76 12.59
CA GLU A 46 -10.26 -3.51 13.01
C GLU A 46 -9.30 -2.42 13.49
N ASN A 47 -8.13 -2.81 14.00
CA ASN A 47 -7.08 -1.91 14.49
C ASN A 47 -5.80 -1.97 13.63
N SER A 48 -5.91 -2.20 12.31
CA SER A 48 -4.74 -2.25 11.44
C SER A 48 -3.97 -0.92 11.37
N GLY A 49 -4.58 0.19 11.79
CA GLY A 49 -3.98 1.53 11.71
C GLY A 49 -4.17 2.20 10.35
N TRP A 50 -4.73 1.49 9.37
CA TRP A 50 -5.18 2.09 8.11
C TRP A 50 -6.61 2.62 8.26
N PRO A 51 -6.89 3.90 7.94
CA PRO A 51 -8.14 4.56 8.30
C PRO A 51 -9.35 4.18 7.43
N VAL A 52 -9.15 3.36 6.39
CA VAL A 52 -10.19 2.89 5.46
C VAL A 52 -10.06 1.38 5.36
N ARG A 53 -11.15 0.65 5.12
CA ARG A 53 -11.06 -0.80 4.89
C ARG A 53 -10.69 -1.08 3.42
N PRO A 54 -9.46 -1.52 3.11
CA PRO A 54 -9.06 -1.80 1.75
C PRO A 54 -9.63 -3.16 1.31
N THR A 55 -9.75 -3.37 -0.01
CA THR A 55 -10.08 -4.68 -0.57
C THR A 55 -8.82 -5.51 -0.77
N PHE A 56 -8.98 -6.82 -0.93
CA PHE A 56 -7.86 -7.71 -1.28
C PHE A 56 -7.18 -7.27 -2.59
N THR A 57 -7.95 -6.84 -3.58
CA THR A 57 -7.43 -6.28 -4.83
C THR A 57 -6.56 -5.04 -4.60
N ASN A 58 -6.96 -4.14 -3.70
CA ASN A 58 -6.15 -2.97 -3.38
C ASN A 58 -4.82 -3.37 -2.74
N LEU A 59 -4.81 -4.40 -1.90
CA LEU A 59 -3.57 -4.94 -1.32
C LEU A 59 -2.64 -5.47 -2.42
N VAL A 60 -3.15 -6.30 -3.34
CA VAL A 60 -2.34 -6.86 -4.43
C VAL A 60 -1.76 -5.74 -5.29
N LEU A 61 -2.58 -4.78 -5.72
CA LEU A 61 -2.11 -3.63 -6.51
C LEU A 61 -1.07 -2.79 -5.75
N ALA A 62 -1.21 -2.64 -4.44
CA ALA A 62 -0.25 -1.93 -3.63
C ALA A 62 1.10 -2.66 -3.55
N VAL A 63 1.09 -4.00 -3.45
CA VAL A 63 2.30 -4.83 -3.53
C VAL A 63 2.93 -4.75 -4.93
N ASP A 64 2.12 -4.78 -5.99
CA ASP A 64 2.59 -4.64 -7.37
C ASP A 64 3.29 -3.29 -7.59
N ILE A 65 2.75 -2.20 -7.02
CA ILE A 65 3.41 -0.89 -7.05
C ILE A 65 4.77 -0.98 -6.36
N LEU A 66 4.85 -1.54 -5.14
CA LEU A 66 6.11 -1.68 -4.42
C LEU A 66 7.14 -2.50 -5.22
N PHE A 67 6.69 -3.54 -5.91
CA PHE A 67 7.53 -4.37 -6.75
C PHE A 67 8.03 -3.58 -7.97
N ALA A 68 7.12 -2.88 -8.66
CA ALA A 68 7.44 -2.06 -9.84
C ALA A 68 8.45 -0.95 -9.56
N ILE A 69 8.43 -0.37 -8.35
CA ILE A 69 9.39 0.66 -7.91
C ILE A 69 10.64 0.08 -7.22
N GLY A 70 10.82 -1.24 -7.21
CA GLY A 70 11.99 -1.92 -6.66
C GLY A 70 12.12 -1.85 -5.12
N GLN A 71 11.03 -1.59 -4.40
CA GLN A 71 11.03 -1.57 -2.93
C GLN A 71 10.85 -2.96 -2.32
N VAL A 72 10.20 -3.88 -3.05
CA VAL A 72 10.06 -5.28 -2.64
C VAL A 72 10.48 -6.23 -3.73
N ALA A 73 10.88 -7.43 -3.34
CA ALA A 73 11.22 -8.52 -4.23
C ALA A 73 10.57 -9.81 -3.74
N GLU A 74 10.43 -10.76 -4.66
CA GLU A 74 10.07 -12.12 -4.29
C GLU A 74 11.20 -12.74 -3.43
N ALA A 75 10.78 -13.44 -2.38
CA ALA A 75 11.60 -14.30 -1.54
C ALA A 75 11.22 -15.76 -1.78
N THR A 76 11.93 -16.69 -1.16
CA THR A 76 11.61 -18.12 -1.27
C THR A 76 10.17 -18.41 -0.78
N ASN A 77 9.50 -19.35 -1.44
CA ASN A 77 8.16 -19.84 -1.09
C ASN A 77 7.01 -18.83 -1.26
N GLY A 78 7.05 -17.97 -2.29
CA GLY A 78 5.96 -17.03 -2.59
C GLY A 78 5.78 -15.93 -1.55
N ARG A 79 6.83 -15.63 -0.80
CA ARG A 79 6.88 -14.52 0.17
C ARG A 79 7.42 -13.27 -0.51
N VAL A 80 7.03 -12.12 0.01
CA VAL A 80 7.51 -10.79 -0.41
C VAL A 80 8.44 -10.28 0.68
N ARG A 81 9.62 -9.77 0.30
CA ARG A 81 10.60 -9.15 1.21
C ARG A 81 10.94 -7.74 0.76
N LEU A 82 11.40 -6.89 1.68
CA LEU A 82 12.02 -5.62 1.32
C LEU A 82 13.34 -5.84 0.57
N VAL A 83 13.59 -4.98 -0.42
CA VAL A 83 14.91 -4.83 -1.01
C VAL A 83 15.71 -3.92 -0.08
N MET A 84 16.79 -4.43 0.51
CA MET A 84 17.75 -3.58 1.18
C MET A 84 18.51 -2.82 0.09
N THR A 85 18.31 -1.51 0.00
CA THR A 85 19.21 -0.64 -0.74
C THR A 85 20.56 -0.64 0.00
N HIS A 86 21.42 -1.59 -0.33
CA HIS A 86 22.85 -1.39 -0.13
C HIS A 86 23.27 -0.35 -1.17
N GLU A 87 23.43 0.88 -0.70
CA GLU A 87 24.23 1.90 -1.37
C GLU A 87 25.60 1.24 -1.62
N THR A 88 25.80 0.80 -2.86
CA THR A 88 27.10 0.36 -3.35
C THR A 88 27.71 1.61 -3.94
N ASP A 89 28.88 1.99 -3.43
CA ASP A 89 29.71 3.16 -3.78
C ASP A 89 29.64 3.62 -5.25
#